data_AF-A0A1H2MTF6-F1
#
_entry.id   AF-A0A1H2MTF6-F1
#
_cell.length_a   1.000
_cell.length_b   1.000
_cell.length_c   1.000
_cell.angle_alpha   90.00
_cell.angle_beta   90.00
_cell.angle_gamma   90.00
#
_symmetry.space_group_name_H-M   'P 1'
#
loop_
_entity.id
_entity.type
_entity.pdbx_description
1 polymer ?
#
loop_
_entity_poly.entity_id
_entity_poly.type
_entity_poly.pdbx_seq_one_letter_code
_entity_poly.pdbx_strand_id
1 'polypeptide(L)'
;MVRARPARALACGLLAGLLSWGLVGQAGAETPSPAPEPSATPAVSPAPAETPAAQGRPSAPSSPSVPSSPSTPASRAAAADDPSAFLTLAVAPRGGPVADAFYEDLGSFAFSGSVALADGSQVRVERRDASGWTAVATTAVTAGAYAVSLPVEAAGTATFRARGAGTEGADVVSAEVGVEVEDSRITVSAASKVDSLKSLTVRGAIVPARGGVTVHLDVHDGTRWSNSVSTTTAADGSYLTSVSTGKGRLKKYGLRASYRATNRPRWERSPGMPFTRIAVLDAEVDDTTSADVAKTYRKGCPVGASKLSTIHLNYLGYDGRMHRGVIIIRTDLRQEIIRGFGKALDKRFPIAKMNNPNTYGGNDPKQMAANNTSGFNCRKVVGNPYKMSPHSYGTALDVNTVQNPYRDARGKWWPSAGKKYRDRSPLKKGMLGSGSALTTSLAGDKFFWGGRWNPGRDYQHFEYRG
;
A
#
# COMPACT_ATOMS: atom_id res chain seq x y z
N MET A 1 29.38 32.36 45.20
CA MET A 1 29.46 31.79 46.57
C MET A 1 29.51 30.27 46.45
N VAL A 2 30.69 29.68 46.31
CA VAL A 2 31.42 28.96 47.39
C VAL A 2 30.57 27.88 48.07
N ARG A 3 30.75 26.60 47.70
CA ARG A 3 31.47 25.62 48.55
C ARG A 3 31.65 24.26 47.84
N ALA A 4 32.86 23.75 47.99
CA ALA A 4 33.33 22.45 47.53
C ALA A 4 33.22 21.40 48.64
N ARG A 5 32.99 20.13 48.23
CA ARG A 5 33.50 18.83 48.77
C ARG A 5 33.22 18.48 50.26
N PRO A 6 33.39 17.22 50.75
CA PRO A 6 34.15 16.09 50.20
C PRO A 6 33.52 14.68 50.32
N ALA A 7 34.30 13.72 49.79
CA ALA A 7 34.16 12.27 49.87
C ALA A 7 34.23 11.69 51.29
N ARG A 8 33.68 10.48 51.46
CA ARG A 8 34.14 9.50 52.46
C ARG A 8 34.23 8.11 51.82
N ALA A 9 35.45 7.59 51.80
CA ALA A 9 35.76 6.18 51.66
C ALA A 9 35.62 5.49 53.01
N LEU A 10 35.23 4.22 52.99
CA LEU A 10 35.49 3.25 54.06
C LEU A 10 35.70 1.89 53.40
N ALA A 11 36.96 1.46 53.42
CA ALA A 11 37.39 0.10 53.22
C ALA A 11 37.41 -0.61 54.58
N CYS A 12 37.07 -1.90 54.64
CA CYS A 12 37.87 -3.01 55.19
C CYS A 12 36.96 -4.22 55.49
N GLY A 13 37.43 -5.44 55.21
CA GLY A 13 36.84 -6.67 55.74
C GLY A 13 36.95 -7.89 54.82
N LEU A 14 38.13 -8.51 54.80
CA LEU A 14 38.37 -9.85 54.28
C LEU A 14 37.46 -10.90 54.96
N LEU A 15 37.05 -11.93 54.21
CA LEU A 15 37.19 -13.32 54.67
C LEU A 15 37.08 -14.30 53.49
N ALA A 16 38.21 -14.99 53.26
CA ALA A 16 38.34 -16.12 52.38
C ALA A 16 37.75 -17.38 53.03
N GLY A 17 37.10 -18.23 52.24
CA GLY A 17 36.63 -19.55 52.63
C GLY A 17 36.70 -20.50 51.44
N LEU A 18 37.86 -21.12 51.29
CA LEU A 18 38.10 -22.28 50.43
C LEU A 18 37.35 -23.49 50.98
N LEU A 19 36.59 -24.19 50.14
CA LEU A 19 36.41 -25.63 50.28
C LEU A 19 36.17 -26.26 48.91
N SER A 20 37.23 -26.90 48.42
CA SER A 20 37.24 -27.88 47.35
C SER A 20 36.60 -29.19 47.82
N TRP A 21 36.25 -30.05 46.85
CA TRP A 21 36.00 -31.51 46.82
C TRP A 21 34.85 -31.71 45.82
N GLY A 22 34.88 -32.54 44.78
CA GLY A 22 35.81 -33.53 44.29
C GLY A 22 35.15 -34.14 43.04
N LEU A 23 35.96 -34.55 42.06
CA LEU A 23 35.53 -35.17 40.80
C LEU A 23 34.84 -36.52 41.01
N VAL A 24 33.75 -36.75 40.28
CA VAL A 24 33.34 -38.01 39.60
C VAL A 24 32.38 -37.54 38.49
N GLY A 25 32.37 -37.95 37.23
CA GLY A 25 32.95 -39.04 36.44
C GLY A 25 32.12 -39.04 35.14
N GLN A 26 32.79 -39.24 34.01
CA GLN A 26 32.20 -39.23 32.67
C GLN A 26 31.08 -40.25 32.47
N ALA A 27 30.07 -39.89 31.69
CA ALA A 27 29.38 -40.84 30.80
C ALA A 27 28.90 -40.06 29.57
N GLY A 28 29.48 -40.40 28.41
CA GLY A 28 29.05 -39.90 27.11
C GLY A 28 27.64 -40.39 26.77
N ALA A 29 26.86 -39.51 26.18
CA ALA A 29 25.64 -39.88 25.48
C ALA A 29 25.84 -39.51 24.01
N GLU A 30 25.93 -40.57 23.21
CA GLU A 30 26.09 -40.56 21.77
C GLU A 30 24.97 -39.80 21.06
N THR A 31 25.38 -39.04 20.05
CA THR A 31 24.54 -38.43 19.02
C THR A 31 23.99 -39.54 18.10
N PRO A 32 22.67 -39.70 17.94
CA PRO A 32 22.16 -40.48 16.82
C PRO A 32 22.11 -39.61 15.56
N SER A 33 22.86 -40.05 14.55
CA SER A 33 22.82 -39.58 13.16
C SER A 33 21.42 -39.81 12.56
N PRO A 34 20.91 -38.92 11.69
CA PRO A 34 19.57 -39.07 11.10
C PRO A 34 19.55 -40.17 10.02
N ALA A 35 18.50 -40.99 10.05
CA ALA A 35 18.16 -41.94 8.99
C ALA A 35 17.70 -41.21 7.71
N PRO A 36 17.94 -41.77 6.51
CA PRO A 36 17.75 -41.09 5.23
C PRO A 36 16.28 -41.01 4.78
N GLU A 37 15.97 -39.95 4.02
CA GLU A 37 14.73 -39.76 3.28
C GLU A 37 14.51 -40.87 2.24
N PRO A 38 13.29 -41.41 2.07
CA PRO A 38 12.97 -42.18 0.89
C PRO A 38 12.71 -41.26 -0.31
N SER A 39 13.50 -41.52 -1.35
CA SER A 39 13.47 -40.89 -2.67
C SER A 39 12.12 -41.00 -3.38
N ALA A 40 11.86 -39.98 -4.19
CA ALA A 40 10.74 -39.86 -5.10
C ALA A 40 10.69 -40.99 -6.15
N THR A 41 9.49 -41.53 -6.36
CA THR A 41 9.15 -42.31 -7.55
C THR A 41 8.46 -41.38 -8.56
N PRO A 42 8.92 -41.30 -9.84
CA PRO A 42 8.28 -40.50 -10.86
C PRO A 42 7.43 -41.38 -11.78
N ALA A 43 6.15 -41.04 -11.96
CA ALA A 43 5.27 -41.47 -13.06
C ALA A 43 3.94 -40.70 -12.87
N VAL A 44 3.23 -40.12 -13.84
CA VAL A 44 3.03 -40.40 -15.26
C VAL A 44 2.52 -39.10 -15.90
N SER A 45 3.10 -38.70 -17.04
CA SER A 45 2.48 -37.72 -17.97
C SER A 45 1.36 -38.39 -18.76
N PRO A 46 0.17 -37.79 -18.89
CA PRO A 46 -0.75 -38.11 -19.97
C PRO A 46 -0.36 -37.35 -21.25
N ALA A 47 -0.36 -38.10 -22.35
CA ALA A 47 -0.18 -37.67 -23.73
C ALA A 47 -1.23 -36.63 -24.19
N PRO A 48 -0.98 -35.90 -25.29
CA PRO A 48 -1.77 -34.72 -25.68
C PRO A 48 -3.11 -35.12 -26.29
N ALA A 49 -4.15 -34.35 -25.96
CA ALA A 49 -5.46 -34.49 -26.57
C ALA A 49 -5.44 -33.97 -28.02
N GLU A 50 -6.17 -34.72 -28.84
CA GLU A 50 -6.25 -34.67 -30.30
C GLU A 50 -6.84 -33.36 -30.86
N THR A 51 -6.36 -33.04 -32.06
CA THR A 51 -6.86 -31.98 -32.94
C THR A 51 -8.08 -32.48 -33.73
N PRO A 52 -9.18 -31.72 -33.84
CA PRO A 52 -10.13 -31.90 -34.92
C PRO A 52 -9.78 -30.98 -36.10
N ALA A 53 -9.66 -31.60 -37.26
CA ALA A 53 -9.40 -30.98 -38.55
C ALA A 53 -10.60 -30.18 -39.10
N ALA A 54 -10.26 -29.39 -40.11
CA ALA A 54 -11.04 -28.40 -40.84
C ALA A 54 -12.32 -28.91 -41.52
N GLN A 55 -13.32 -28.02 -41.53
CA GLN A 55 -14.37 -27.86 -42.55
C GLN A 55 -14.69 -26.36 -42.56
N GLY A 56 -14.88 -25.61 -43.64
CA GLY A 56 -14.92 -25.83 -45.07
C GLY A 56 -15.21 -24.44 -45.66
N ARG A 57 -14.43 -24.02 -46.64
CA ARG A 57 -14.57 -22.76 -47.40
C ARG A 57 -15.79 -22.87 -48.34
N PRO A 58 -16.42 -21.75 -48.71
CA PRO A 58 -16.77 -21.59 -50.12
C PRO A 58 -16.14 -20.34 -50.73
N SER A 59 -15.70 -20.53 -51.95
CA SER A 59 -15.04 -19.57 -52.83
C SER A 59 -16.01 -18.54 -53.43
N ALA A 60 -15.41 -17.45 -53.89
CA ALA A 60 -15.98 -16.34 -54.63
C ALA A 60 -16.72 -16.73 -55.92
N PRO A 61 -17.44 -15.77 -56.50
CA PRO A 61 -17.46 -15.58 -57.94
C PRO A 61 -16.86 -14.24 -58.37
N SER A 62 -16.01 -14.39 -59.37
CA SER A 62 -15.42 -13.52 -60.39
C SER A 62 -16.05 -12.16 -60.72
N SER A 63 -15.15 -11.24 -61.06
CA SER A 63 -15.31 -9.93 -61.71
C SER A 63 -16.18 -9.93 -62.97
N PRO A 64 -16.65 -8.74 -63.37
CA PRO A 64 -16.20 -8.23 -64.66
C PRO A 64 -15.67 -6.78 -64.63
N SER A 65 -14.84 -6.55 -65.64
CA SER A 65 -14.10 -5.40 -66.18
C SER A 65 -14.69 -3.98 -66.13
N VAL A 66 -13.75 -3.05 -65.85
CA VAL A 66 -13.52 -1.65 -66.32
C VAL A 66 -14.52 -1.07 -67.36
N PRO A 67 -15.00 0.18 -67.14
CA PRO A 67 -14.53 1.30 -67.97
C PRO A 67 -14.25 2.62 -67.21
N SER A 68 -13.15 3.26 -67.62
CA SER A 68 -12.97 4.69 -67.94
C SER A 68 -13.60 5.80 -67.06
N SER A 69 -12.75 6.71 -66.58
CA SER A 69 -13.04 8.15 -66.33
C SER A 69 -13.69 8.80 -67.57
N PRO A 70 -14.49 9.89 -67.50
CA PRO A 70 -14.32 11.13 -66.70
C PRO A 70 -15.62 11.49 -65.93
N SER A 71 -15.85 12.56 -65.17
CA SER A 71 -15.51 13.99 -65.30
C SER A 71 -15.97 14.73 -64.02
N THR A 72 -15.27 15.82 -63.72
CA THR A 72 -15.56 16.94 -62.82
C THR A 72 -17.05 17.35 -62.72
N PRO A 73 -17.59 17.66 -61.53
CA PRO A 73 -18.76 18.51 -61.40
C PRO A 73 -18.32 19.98 -61.43
N ALA A 74 -18.82 20.71 -62.43
CA ALA A 74 -18.67 22.14 -62.56
C ALA A 74 -19.17 22.86 -61.30
N SER A 75 -18.25 23.51 -60.60
CA SER A 75 -18.56 24.59 -59.66
C SER A 75 -19.16 25.75 -60.44
N ARG A 76 -20.34 26.18 -60.00
CA ARG A 76 -21.05 27.36 -60.48
C ARG A 76 -20.17 28.58 -60.23
N ALA A 77 -19.75 29.24 -61.31
CA ALA A 77 -18.97 30.47 -61.29
C ALA A 77 -19.67 31.52 -60.40
N ALA A 78 -19.05 31.80 -59.25
CA ALA A 78 -19.21 33.05 -58.52
C ALA A 78 -18.01 33.95 -58.91
N ALA A 79 -18.29 35.24 -58.98
CA ALA A 79 -17.50 36.28 -59.62
C ALA A 79 -16.00 36.26 -59.31
N ALA A 80 -15.21 36.65 -60.32
CA ALA A 80 -13.78 36.88 -60.21
C ALA A 80 -13.48 38.00 -59.20
N ASP A 81 -13.07 37.61 -57.99
CA ASP A 81 -12.28 38.46 -57.12
C ASP A 81 -10.85 38.53 -57.67
N ASP A 82 -10.25 39.71 -57.56
CA ASP A 82 -8.88 40.04 -57.99
C ASP A 82 -7.84 38.99 -57.56
N PRO A 83 -7.06 38.37 -58.48
CA PRO A 83 -6.05 37.36 -58.14
C PRO A 83 -4.82 37.91 -57.38
N SER A 84 -4.81 39.19 -56.99
CA SER A 84 -3.65 39.88 -56.42
C SER A 84 -3.44 39.67 -54.90
N ALA A 85 -4.46 39.22 -54.14
CA ALA A 85 -4.36 39.05 -52.69
C ALA A 85 -5.02 37.76 -52.18
N PHE A 86 -4.21 36.75 -51.83
CA PHE A 86 -4.69 35.51 -51.19
C PHE A 86 -3.92 35.18 -49.91
N LEU A 87 -4.60 34.50 -48.98
CA LEU A 87 -4.01 33.95 -47.76
C LEU A 87 -4.71 32.63 -47.43
N THR A 88 -3.94 31.54 -47.37
CA THR A 88 -4.46 30.21 -46.98
C THR A 88 -3.99 29.85 -45.57
N LEU A 89 -4.72 28.95 -44.91
CA LEU A 89 -4.33 28.37 -43.62
C LEU A 89 -4.61 26.86 -43.64
N ALA A 90 -3.60 26.09 -43.23
CA ALA A 90 -3.70 24.68 -42.87
C ALA A 90 -3.24 24.51 -41.42
N VAL A 91 -3.93 23.63 -40.69
CA VAL A 91 -3.63 23.30 -39.29
C VAL A 91 -3.43 21.80 -39.20
N ALA A 92 -2.22 21.36 -38.83
CA ALA A 92 -1.88 19.95 -38.70
C ALA A 92 -1.30 19.64 -37.30
N PRO A 93 -1.55 18.45 -36.73
CA PRO A 93 -0.93 18.05 -35.47
C PRO A 93 0.55 17.73 -35.68
N ARG A 94 1.39 18.17 -34.73
CA ARG A 94 2.83 17.89 -34.74
C ARG A 94 3.33 17.50 -33.36
N GLY A 95 4.17 16.47 -33.29
CA GLY A 95 4.78 16.01 -32.04
C GLY A 95 3.81 15.38 -31.03
N GLY A 96 2.56 15.12 -31.44
CA GLY A 96 1.58 14.36 -30.67
C GLY A 96 1.81 12.84 -30.75
N PRO A 97 1.29 12.06 -29.81
CA PRO A 97 1.46 10.60 -29.78
C PRO A 97 0.56 9.83 -30.77
N VAL A 98 -0.47 10.48 -31.32
CA VAL A 98 -1.41 9.90 -32.28
C VAL A 98 -1.33 10.73 -33.56
N ALA A 99 -1.19 10.05 -34.70
CA ALA A 99 -1.19 10.71 -36.00
C ALA A 99 -2.54 11.39 -36.25
N ASP A 100 -2.52 12.57 -36.87
CA ASP A 100 -3.72 13.29 -37.32
C ASP A 100 -4.74 13.65 -36.23
N ALA A 101 -4.33 13.63 -34.95
CA ALA A 101 -5.17 14.02 -33.82
C ALA A 101 -4.50 15.06 -32.91
N PHE A 102 -5.29 15.96 -32.34
CA PHE A 102 -4.87 16.90 -31.30
C PHE A 102 -5.31 16.41 -29.94
N TYR A 103 -4.40 16.50 -28.97
CA TYR A 103 -4.68 16.14 -27.59
C TYR A 103 -4.25 17.26 -26.65
N GLU A 104 -5.08 17.54 -25.65
CA GLU A 104 -4.78 18.52 -24.64
C GLU A 104 -3.41 18.23 -24.00
N ASP A 105 -2.59 19.27 -23.87
CA ASP A 105 -1.25 19.24 -23.28
C ASP A 105 -0.21 18.39 -24.02
N LEU A 106 -0.48 18.00 -25.27
CA LEU A 106 0.41 17.19 -26.08
C LEU A 106 0.60 17.75 -27.48
N GLY A 107 1.83 17.71 -27.96
CA GLY A 107 2.18 18.20 -29.29
C GLY A 107 1.84 19.67 -29.48
N SER A 108 1.64 20.05 -30.74
CA SER A 108 1.42 21.43 -31.16
C SER A 108 0.48 21.49 -32.36
N PHE A 109 -0.26 22.59 -32.47
CA PHE A 109 -0.83 23.04 -33.74
C PHE A 109 0.29 23.52 -34.63
N ALA A 110 0.54 22.84 -35.75
CA ALA A 110 1.42 23.32 -36.81
C ALA A 110 0.58 24.07 -37.85
N PHE A 111 0.73 25.39 -37.85
CA PHE A 111 0.09 26.28 -38.80
C PHE A 111 1.01 26.46 -40.01
N SER A 112 0.44 26.40 -41.20
CA SER A 112 1.14 26.70 -42.44
C SER A 112 0.19 27.26 -43.50
N GLY A 113 0.73 27.99 -44.47
CA GLY A 113 -0.07 28.49 -45.58
C GLY A 113 0.77 29.23 -46.60
N SER A 114 0.11 29.60 -47.69
CA SER A 114 0.67 30.42 -48.77
C SER A 114 -0.02 31.77 -48.76
N VAL A 115 0.73 32.82 -49.12
CA VAL A 115 0.25 34.20 -49.01
C VAL A 115 0.90 35.09 -50.06
N ALA A 116 0.09 35.95 -50.69
CA ALA A 116 0.54 36.99 -51.61
C ALA A 116 0.95 38.26 -50.86
N LEU A 117 1.93 38.15 -49.95
CA LEU A 117 2.53 39.26 -49.23
C LEU A 117 4.05 39.25 -49.42
N ALA A 118 4.67 40.43 -49.38
CA ALA A 118 6.12 40.55 -49.45
C ALA A 118 6.82 39.76 -48.34
N ASP A 119 8.02 39.25 -48.63
CA ASP A 119 8.86 38.60 -47.63
C ASP A 119 9.12 39.55 -46.45
N GLY A 120 9.08 39.01 -45.23
CA GLY A 120 9.18 39.78 -43.99
C GLY A 120 7.85 40.36 -43.47
N SER A 121 6.80 40.40 -44.30
CA SER A 121 5.45 40.75 -43.84
C SER A 121 4.99 39.81 -42.72
N GLN A 122 4.22 40.35 -41.76
CA GLN A 122 3.77 39.57 -40.61
C GLN A 122 2.41 38.92 -40.90
N VAL A 123 2.31 37.62 -40.63
CA VAL A 123 1.06 36.87 -40.59
C VAL A 123 0.77 36.50 -39.14
N ARG A 124 -0.44 36.82 -38.68
CA ARG A 124 -0.95 36.46 -37.36
C ARG A 124 -1.92 35.32 -37.51
N VAL A 125 -1.74 34.26 -36.72
CA VAL A 125 -2.76 33.23 -36.52
C VAL A 125 -3.64 33.69 -35.36
N GLU A 126 -4.93 33.82 -35.63
CA GLU A 126 -5.95 34.18 -34.65
C GLU A 126 -6.76 32.95 -34.27
N ARG A 127 -7.11 32.84 -32.99
CA ARG A 127 -8.06 31.86 -32.46
C ARG A 127 -9.36 32.57 -32.10
N ARG A 128 -10.48 31.91 -32.40
CA ARG A 128 -11.80 32.38 -31.98
C ARG A 128 -12.03 32.07 -30.49
N ASP A 129 -12.44 33.08 -29.75
CA ASP A 129 -12.91 32.98 -28.37
C ASP A 129 -14.30 33.65 -28.24
N ALA A 130 -14.80 33.75 -27.00
CA ALA A 130 -16.11 34.37 -26.74
C ALA A 130 -16.15 35.88 -27.01
N SER A 131 -15.00 36.55 -26.95
CA SER A 131 -14.83 38.00 -27.20
C SER A 131 -14.52 38.34 -28.67
N GLY A 132 -14.24 37.33 -29.50
CA GLY A 132 -13.96 37.51 -30.92
C GLY A 132 -12.72 36.75 -31.34
N TRP A 133 -11.82 37.43 -32.06
CA TRP A 133 -10.60 36.83 -32.60
C TRP A 133 -9.39 37.41 -31.90
N THR A 134 -8.56 36.52 -31.36
CA THR A 134 -7.35 36.89 -30.60
C THR A 134 -6.13 36.28 -31.28
N ALA A 135 -5.09 37.08 -31.53
CA ALA A 135 -3.83 36.57 -32.08
C ALA A 135 -3.13 35.64 -31.08
N VAL A 136 -2.87 34.39 -31.50
CA VAL A 136 -2.23 33.35 -30.70
C VAL A 136 -0.82 32.99 -31.17
N ALA A 137 -0.48 33.34 -32.42
CA ALA A 137 0.87 33.23 -32.95
C ALA A 137 1.10 34.29 -34.03
N THR A 138 2.36 34.69 -34.21
CA THR A 138 2.77 35.61 -35.27
C THR A 138 4.04 35.09 -35.90
N THR A 139 4.16 35.18 -37.22
CA THR A 139 5.35 34.75 -37.97
C THR A 139 5.54 35.62 -39.21
N ALA A 140 6.74 35.59 -39.78
CA ALA A 140 7.07 36.33 -40.99
C ALA A 140 6.85 35.47 -42.24
N VAL A 141 6.48 36.12 -43.35
CA VAL A 141 6.42 35.49 -44.67
C VAL A 141 7.84 35.26 -45.19
N THR A 142 8.07 34.09 -45.79
CA THR A 142 9.32 33.72 -46.47
C THR A 142 8.99 32.96 -47.73
N ALA A 143 9.45 33.45 -48.88
CA ALA A 143 9.17 32.90 -50.21
C ALA A 143 7.67 32.66 -50.45
N GLY A 144 6.83 33.62 -50.05
CA GLY A 144 5.36 33.53 -50.23
C GLY A 144 4.66 32.49 -49.35
N ALA A 145 5.34 31.94 -48.35
CA ALA A 145 4.78 30.97 -47.40
C ALA A 145 5.06 31.41 -45.95
N TYR A 146 4.33 30.82 -45.01
CA TYR A 146 4.57 31.01 -43.59
C TYR A 146 4.30 29.72 -42.82
N ALA A 147 4.98 29.56 -41.68
CA ALA A 147 4.73 28.48 -40.74
C ALA A 147 5.00 28.94 -39.31
N VAL A 148 4.20 28.44 -38.37
CA VAL A 148 4.38 28.67 -36.93
C VAL A 148 3.74 27.53 -36.15
N SER A 149 4.17 27.28 -34.92
CA SER A 149 3.58 26.25 -34.06
C SER A 149 3.17 26.81 -32.72
N LEU A 150 2.04 26.31 -32.20
CA LEU A 150 1.52 26.65 -30.87
C LEU A 150 1.27 25.37 -30.07
N PRO A 151 1.77 25.25 -28.83
CA PRO A 151 1.45 24.10 -27.98
C PRO A 151 -0.05 23.91 -27.80
N VAL A 152 -0.51 22.66 -27.82
CA VAL A 152 -1.92 22.36 -27.53
C VAL A 152 -2.12 22.42 -26.02
N GLU A 153 -2.95 23.35 -25.56
CA GLU A 153 -3.18 23.61 -24.13
C GLU A 153 -4.66 23.53 -23.72
N ALA A 154 -5.59 23.15 -24.58
CA ALA A 154 -6.99 23.03 -24.16
C ALA A 154 -7.72 22.03 -25.04
N ALA A 155 -8.52 21.17 -24.43
CA ALA A 155 -9.46 20.29 -25.13
C ALA A 155 -10.66 21.08 -25.70
N GLY A 156 -11.39 20.45 -26.60
CA GLY A 156 -12.59 20.97 -27.27
C GLY A 156 -12.32 21.55 -28.65
N THR A 157 -13.37 22.13 -29.25
CA THR A 157 -13.30 22.75 -30.57
C THR A 157 -12.45 24.02 -30.54
N ALA A 158 -11.47 24.12 -31.44
CA ALA A 158 -10.70 25.33 -31.68
C ALA A 158 -10.88 25.78 -33.13
N THR A 159 -11.18 27.07 -33.33
CA THR A 159 -11.30 27.65 -34.67
C THR A 159 -10.20 28.67 -34.88
N PHE A 160 -9.48 28.54 -35.99
CA PHE A 160 -8.36 29.39 -36.35
C PHE A 160 -8.58 30.10 -37.68
N ARG A 161 -7.93 31.25 -37.86
CA ARG A 161 -7.74 31.91 -39.15
C ARG A 161 -6.40 32.62 -39.18
N ALA A 162 -5.85 32.88 -40.36
CA ALA A 162 -4.69 33.72 -40.54
C ALA A 162 -5.11 35.12 -40.99
N ARG A 163 -4.38 36.15 -40.55
CA ARG A 163 -4.54 37.55 -40.95
C ARG A 163 -3.18 38.15 -41.28
N GLY A 164 -3.07 38.82 -42.41
CA GLY A 164 -1.89 39.60 -42.79
C GLY A 164 -2.29 41.01 -43.24
N ALA A 165 -1.41 42.00 -42.99
CA ALA A 165 -1.64 43.37 -43.44
C ALA A 165 -1.38 43.46 -44.95
N GLY A 166 -2.41 43.79 -45.74
CA GLY A 166 -2.31 43.94 -47.19
C GLY A 166 -1.58 45.22 -47.63
N THR A 167 -1.28 45.31 -48.92
CA THR A 167 -0.49 46.38 -49.55
C THR A 167 -1.18 47.75 -49.59
N GLU A 168 -2.49 47.81 -49.34
CA GLU A 168 -3.28 49.06 -49.30
C GLU A 168 -3.95 49.33 -47.94
N GLY A 169 -3.47 48.68 -46.87
CA GLY A 169 -4.01 48.85 -45.51
C GLY A 169 -5.28 48.04 -45.21
N ALA A 170 -5.81 47.30 -46.19
CA ALA A 170 -6.84 46.29 -45.98
C ALA A 170 -6.20 44.95 -45.56
N ASP A 171 -6.71 44.33 -44.51
CA ASP A 171 -6.24 43.02 -44.06
C ASP A 171 -6.71 41.91 -45.01
N VAL A 172 -5.80 40.97 -45.32
CA VAL A 172 -6.15 39.71 -46.00
C VAL A 172 -6.36 38.64 -44.93
N VAL A 173 -7.47 37.90 -45.01
CA VAL A 173 -7.87 36.90 -44.01
C VAL A 173 -8.13 35.56 -44.69
N SER A 174 -7.64 34.47 -44.09
CA SER A 174 -7.91 33.12 -44.60
C SER A 174 -9.32 32.64 -44.29
N ALA A 175 -9.74 31.55 -44.94
CA ALA A 175 -10.85 30.74 -44.47
C ALA A 175 -10.62 30.27 -43.01
N GLU A 176 -11.71 30.07 -42.28
CA GLU A 176 -11.67 29.52 -40.92
C GLU A 176 -11.39 28.01 -40.95
N VAL A 177 -10.51 27.56 -40.05
CA VAL A 177 -10.19 26.14 -39.87
C VAL A 177 -10.59 25.71 -38.47
N GLY A 178 -11.61 24.86 -38.38
CA GLY A 178 -12.01 24.20 -37.13
C GLY A 178 -11.24 22.90 -36.92
N VAL A 179 -10.75 22.70 -35.70
CA VAL A 179 -10.11 21.45 -35.27
C VAL A 179 -10.70 21.00 -33.94
N GLU A 180 -10.80 19.68 -33.76
CA GLU A 180 -11.21 19.06 -32.51
C GLU A 180 -9.97 18.65 -31.71
N VAL A 181 -9.93 19.04 -30.44
CA VAL A 181 -8.88 18.65 -29.50
C VAL A 181 -9.45 17.71 -28.46
N GLU A 182 -8.91 16.49 -28.42
CA GLU A 182 -9.32 15.49 -27.45
C GLU A 182 -8.73 15.76 -26.05
N ASP A 183 -9.49 15.37 -25.03
CA ASP A 183 -9.06 15.45 -23.63
C ASP A 183 -8.03 14.35 -23.32
N SER A 184 -6.86 14.78 -22.83
CA SER A 184 -5.86 13.86 -22.31
C SER A 184 -6.23 13.49 -20.88
N ARG A 185 -6.39 12.20 -20.58
CA ARG A 185 -6.88 11.74 -19.28
C ARG A 185 -6.08 10.58 -18.71
N ILE A 186 -6.24 10.37 -17.40
CA ILE A 186 -5.71 9.20 -16.69
C ILE A 186 -6.81 8.49 -15.90
N THR A 187 -6.81 7.17 -15.97
CA THR A 187 -7.74 6.30 -15.24
C THR A 187 -7.03 5.61 -14.10
N VAL A 188 -7.76 5.20 -13.06
CA VAL A 188 -7.26 4.41 -11.93
C VAL A 188 -8.30 3.40 -11.49
N SER A 189 -7.86 2.20 -11.11
CA SER A 189 -8.70 1.11 -10.61
C SER A 189 -7.95 0.25 -9.60
N ALA A 190 -8.64 -0.12 -8.52
CA ALA A 190 -8.13 -0.95 -7.44
C ALA A 190 -9.29 -1.64 -6.69
N ALA A 191 -8.98 -2.54 -5.75
CA ALA A 191 -10.00 -3.12 -4.88
C ALA A 191 -10.60 -2.06 -3.93
N SER A 192 -11.91 -2.07 -3.73
CA SER A 192 -12.61 -1.15 -2.81
C SER A 192 -12.43 -1.49 -1.32
N LYS A 193 -11.92 -2.70 -1.03
CA LYS A 193 -11.55 -3.17 0.31
C LYS A 193 -10.16 -3.80 0.26
N VAL A 194 -9.31 -3.45 1.22
CA VAL A 194 -7.94 -3.96 1.30
C VAL A 194 -7.61 -4.42 2.72
N ASP A 195 -7.08 -5.64 2.81
CA ASP A 195 -6.37 -6.10 4.00
C ASP A 195 -5.05 -5.32 4.05
N SER A 196 -4.91 -4.39 4.99
CA SER A 196 -3.81 -3.42 4.96
C SER A 196 -2.45 -4.04 5.27
N LEU A 197 -2.42 -5.31 5.65
CA LEU A 197 -1.22 -6.14 5.78
C LEU A 197 -0.68 -6.58 4.41
N LYS A 198 -1.46 -6.39 3.35
CA LYS A 198 -1.08 -6.61 1.96
C LYS A 198 -1.05 -5.28 1.22
N SER A 199 -0.22 -5.17 0.20
CA SER A 199 -0.26 -4.00 -0.68
C SER A 199 -1.53 -4.00 -1.53
N LEU A 200 -2.06 -2.80 -1.81
CA LEU A 200 -3.17 -2.61 -2.74
C LEU A 200 -2.62 -2.59 -4.16
N THR A 201 -2.96 -3.59 -4.98
CA THR A 201 -2.66 -3.56 -6.41
C THR A 201 -3.52 -2.52 -7.09
N VAL A 202 -2.88 -1.60 -7.82
CA VAL A 202 -3.50 -0.50 -8.55
C VAL A 202 -3.09 -0.59 -10.01
N ARG A 203 -4.07 -0.40 -10.90
CA ARG A 203 -3.88 -0.36 -12.35
C ARG A 203 -4.62 0.81 -12.96
N GLY A 204 -4.20 1.20 -14.15
CA GLY A 204 -4.89 2.19 -14.95
C GLY A 204 -4.19 2.38 -16.28
N ALA A 205 -4.62 3.40 -17.01
CA ALA A 205 -4.00 3.81 -18.26
C ALA A 205 -4.15 5.31 -18.47
N ILE A 206 -3.23 5.87 -19.23
CA ILE A 206 -3.33 7.23 -19.78
C ILE A 206 -3.86 7.18 -21.21
N VAL A 207 -4.55 8.24 -21.61
CA VAL A 207 -5.03 8.48 -22.97
C VAL A 207 -4.56 9.89 -23.34
N PRO A 208 -3.72 10.11 -24.37
CA PRO A 208 -2.84 9.24 -25.13
C PRO A 208 -2.28 7.98 -24.54
N ALA A 209 -2.38 6.83 -25.21
CA ALA A 209 -1.44 5.74 -24.94
C ALA A 209 0.00 6.23 -25.20
N ARG A 210 0.84 6.23 -24.16
CA ARG A 210 2.24 6.69 -24.22
C ARG A 210 3.08 5.86 -23.24
N GLY A 211 4.21 5.33 -23.70
CA GLY A 211 5.20 4.69 -22.84
C GLY A 211 6.11 5.67 -22.13
N GLY A 212 6.64 5.28 -20.96
CA GLY A 212 7.65 6.06 -20.26
C GLY A 212 7.11 7.24 -19.44
N VAL A 213 5.79 7.40 -19.32
CA VAL A 213 5.18 8.50 -18.55
C VAL A 213 5.19 8.15 -17.07
N THR A 214 5.80 8.99 -16.25
CA THR A 214 5.76 8.85 -14.77
C THR A 214 4.36 9.16 -14.26
N VAL A 215 3.77 8.17 -13.59
CA VAL A 215 2.47 8.25 -12.93
C VAL A 215 2.67 8.25 -11.42
N HIS A 216 2.07 9.24 -10.77
CA HIS A 216 1.94 9.33 -9.32
C HIS A 216 0.63 8.72 -8.86
N LEU A 217 0.70 7.80 -7.89
CA LEU A 217 -0.47 7.35 -7.14
C LEU A 217 -0.55 8.09 -5.81
N ASP A 218 -1.55 8.96 -5.68
CA ASP A 218 -1.79 9.73 -4.48
C ASP A 218 -2.85 9.05 -3.60
N VAL A 219 -2.61 9.06 -2.30
CA VAL A 219 -3.57 8.60 -1.29
C VAL A 219 -4.09 9.78 -0.49
N HIS A 220 -5.41 9.87 -0.34
CA HIS A 220 -6.08 10.78 0.57
C HIS A 220 -6.38 10.10 1.89
N ASP A 221 -5.82 10.61 2.99
CA ASP A 221 -6.02 10.05 4.33
C ASP A 221 -7.26 10.57 5.07
N GLY A 222 -8.06 11.42 4.43
CA GLY A 222 -9.19 12.14 5.01
C GLY A 222 -8.90 13.62 5.26
N THR A 223 -7.64 14.05 5.19
CA THR A 223 -7.22 15.45 5.35
C THR A 223 -6.51 16.01 4.12
N ARG A 224 -5.60 15.23 3.52
CA ARG A 224 -4.82 15.69 2.37
C ARG A 224 -4.48 14.55 1.42
N TRP A 225 -4.25 14.91 0.16
CA TRP A 225 -3.61 14.04 -0.82
C TRP A 225 -2.10 14.04 -0.62
N SER A 226 -1.48 12.86 -0.69
CA SER A 226 -0.02 12.70 -0.66
C SER A 226 0.40 11.62 -1.64
N ASN A 227 1.51 11.83 -2.34
CA ASN A 227 2.08 10.80 -3.20
C ASN A 227 2.49 9.60 -2.33
N SER A 228 1.95 8.42 -2.66
CA SER A 228 2.29 7.19 -1.95
C SER A 228 3.31 6.35 -2.71
N VAL A 229 3.25 6.34 -4.03
CA VAL A 229 4.16 5.59 -4.90
C VAL A 229 4.14 6.21 -6.30
N SER A 230 5.21 6.00 -7.05
CA SER A 230 5.29 6.35 -8.47
C SER A 230 5.58 5.11 -9.30
N THR A 231 5.09 5.10 -10.53
CA THR A 231 5.34 4.06 -11.53
C THR A 231 5.46 4.71 -12.90
N THR A 232 5.74 3.91 -13.93
CA THR A 232 5.90 4.38 -15.31
C THR A 232 4.99 3.56 -16.21
N THR A 233 4.40 4.21 -17.21
CA THR A 233 3.53 3.53 -18.18
C THR A 233 4.31 2.63 -19.13
N ALA A 234 3.71 1.50 -19.50
CA ALA A 234 4.12 0.67 -20.61
C ALA A 234 3.80 1.36 -21.95
N ALA A 235 4.29 0.81 -23.06
CA ALA A 235 4.14 1.38 -24.40
C ALA A 235 2.68 1.64 -24.80
N ASP A 236 1.74 0.83 -24.31
CA ASP A 236 0.30 0.95 -24.52
C ASP A 236 -0.37 1.99 -23.59
N GLY A 237 0.40 2.72 -22.78
CA GLY A 237 -0.09 3.70 -21.82
C GLY A 237 -0.63 3.10 -20.52
N SER A 238 -0.63 1.77 -20.37
CA SER A 238 -1.06 1.11 -19.15
C SER A 238 -0.01 1.21 -18.04
N TYR A 239 -0.44 1.14 -16.79
CA TYR A 239 0.45 1.02 -15.64
C TYR A 239 -0.12 0.07 -14.59
N LEU A 240 0.77 -0.60 -13.86
CA LEU A 240 0.44 -1.53 -12.79
C LEU A 240 1.47 -1.37 -11.66
N THR A 241 1.01 -1.08 -10.46
CA THR A 241 1.89 -0.98 -9.29
C THR A 241 1.13 -1.33 -8.01
N SER A 242 1.82 -1.28 -6.87
CA SER A 242 1.25 -1.57 -5.57
C SER A 242 1.43 -0.39 -4.61
N VAL A 243 0.33 0.03 -3.98
CA VAL A 243 0.32 1.06 -2.94
C VAL A 243 0.44 0.36 -1.59
N SER A 244 1.45 0.74 -0.81
CA SER A 244 1.56 0.25 0.57
C SER A 244 0.46 0.83 1.44
N THR A 245 -0.27 -0.05 2.11
CA THR A 245 -1.32 0.31 3.07
C THR A 245 -0.88 0.12 4.52
N GLY A 246 0.37 -0.33 4.73
CA GLY A 246 0.89 -0.93 5.96
C GLY A 246 1.28 0.04 7.07
N LYS A 247 0.39 0.99 7.41
CA LYS A 247 0.37 1.85 8.62
C LYS A 247 -0.87 2.77 8.55
N GLY A 248 -1.67 2.86 9.62
CA GLY A 248 -2.83 3.78 9.73
C GLY A 248 -4.14 3.11 10.15
N ARG A 249 -5.22 3.90 10.27
CA ARG A 249 -6.50 3.51 10.89
C ARG A 249 -7.43 2.70 9.97
N LEU A 250 -8.36 1.94 10.57
CA LEU A 250 -9.48 1.28 9.89
C LEU A 250 -10.54 2.31 9.46
N LYS A 251 -10.35 2.93 8.29
CA LYS A 251 -11.28 3.89 7.72
C LYS A 251 -11.29 3.86 6.18
N LYS A 252 -12.12 4.73 5.59
CA LYS A 252 -12.13 5.01 4.15
C LYS A 252 -11.00 5.97 3.78
N TYR A 253 -10.38 5.72 2.65
CA TYR A 253 -9.31 6.50 2.04
C TYR A 253 -9.67 6.83 0.58
N GLY A 254 -9.05 7.86 0.01
CA GLY A 254 -9.12 8.15 -1.42
C GLY A 254 -7.86 7.70 -2.14
N LEU A 255 -7.99 7.28 -3.40
CA LEU A 255 -6.89 6.96 -4.30
C LEU A 255 -7.12 7.70 -5.62
N ARG A 256 -6.08 8.31 -6.18
CA ARG A 256 -6.10 8.85 -7.54
C ARG A 256 -4.75 8.63 -8.22
N ALA A 257 -4.77 8.68 -9.54
CA ALA A 257 -3.56 8.72 -10.34
C ALA A 257 -3.37 10.10 -10.96
N SER A 258 -2.12 10.50 -11.16
CA SER A 258 -1.80 11.75 -11.84
C SER A 258 -0.49 11.66 -12.63
N TYR A 259 -0.36 12.48 -13.67
CA TYR A 259 0.88 12.66 -14.41
C TYR A 259 1.09 14.14 -14.75
N ARG A 260 2.33 14.52 -15.06
CA ARG A 260 2.68 15.92 -15.38
C ARG A 260 2.31 16.24 -16.83
N ALA A 261 1.49 17.28 -17.03
CA ALA A 261 1.20 17.80 -18.36
C ALA A 261 2.47 18.30 -19.05
N THR A 262 2.62 18.06 -20.35
CA THR A 262 3.84 18.44 -21.10
C THR A 262 3.82 19.92 -21.43
N ASN A 263 2.70 20.44 -21.93
CA ASN A 263 2.62 21.83 -22.39
C ASN A 263 2.26 22.84 -21.28
N ARG A 264 1.90 22.38 -20.06
CA ARG A 264 1.49 23.27 -18.96
C ARG A 264 2.06 22.87 -17.60
N PRO A 265 2.27 23.82 -16.66
CA PRO A 265 2.73 23.54 -15.31
C PRO A 265 1.60 22.99 -14.40
N ARG A 266 0.81 22.03 -14.90
CA ARG A 266 -0.28 21.38 -14.17
C ARG A 266 -0.13 19.86 -14.15
N TRP A 267 -0.93 19.22 -13.31
CA TRP A 267 -1.04 17.77 -13.26
C TRP A 267 -2.38 17.36 -13.83
N GLU A 268 -2.36 16.38 -14.73
CA GLU A 268 -3.56 15.67 -15.15
C GLU A 268 -3.91 14.64 -14.08
N ARG A 269 -5.19 14.52 -13.70
CA ARG A 269 -5.59 13.76 -12.51
C ARG A 269 -6.86 12.96 -12.78
N SER A 270 -6.83 11.70 -12.37
CA SER A 270 -8.04 10.88 -12.35
C SER A 270 -9.01 11.40 -11.29
N PRO A 271 -10.32 11.12 -11.41
CA PRO A 271 -11.23 11.17 -10.28
C PRO A 271 -10.68 10.36 -9.10
N GLY A 272 -10.98 10.80 -7.88
CA GLY A 272 -10.63 10.05 -6.67
C GLY A 272 -11.56 8.86 -6.48
N MET A 273 -11.00 7.67 -6.30
CA MET A 273 -11.76 6.46 -5.95
C MET A 273 -11.62 6.13 -4.46
N PRO A 274 -12.71 5.76 -3.76
CA PRO A 274 -12.62 5.35 -2.37
C PRO A 274 -12.13 3.91 -2.23
N PHE A 275 -11.33 3.64 -1.20
CA PHE A 275 -11.04 2.28 -0.73
C PHE A 275 -11.08 2.21 0.80
N THR A 276 -11.43 1.04 1.35
CA THR A 276 -11.57 0.82 2.80
C THR A 276 -10.53 -0.16 3.30
N ARG A 277 -9.84 0.20 4.37
CA ARG A 277 -8.95 -0.71 5.08
C ARG A 277 -9.77 -1.60 6.00
N ILE A 278 -9.64 -2.92 5.84
CA ILE A 278 -10.44 -3.91 6.59
C ILE A 278 -9.65 -4.68 7.65
N ALA A 279 -8.32 -4.63 7.61
CA ALA A 279 -7.44 -5.21 8.62
C ALA A 279 -6.16 -4.38 8.72
N VAL A 280 -5.73 -4.04 9.94
CA VAL A 280 -4.48 -3.34 10.25
C VAL A 280 -4.26 -3.43 11.75
N LEU A 281 -3.01 -3.58 12.20
CA LEU A 281 -2.67 -3.69 13.62
C LEU A 281 -2.93 -2.37 14.38
N ASP A 282 -2.61 -1.22 13.77
CA ASP A 282 -2.86 0.13 14.32
C ASP A 282 -2.42 0.29 15.78
N ALA A 283 -1.20 -0.17 16.09
CA ALA A 283 -0.69 -0.15 17.46
C ALA A 283 -0.42 1.30 17.92
N GLU A 284 -1.08 1.71 18.99
CA GLU A 284 -0.87 2.96 19.72
C GLU A 284 -0.31 2.60 21.11
N VAL A 285 0.64 3.39 21.61
CA VAL A 285 1.30 3.12 22.89
C VAL A 285 1.19 4.36 23.76
N ASP A 286 0.63 4.16 24.95
CA ASP A 286 0.52 5.17 25.98
C ASP A 286 1.38 4.80 27.20
N ASP A 287 1.75 5.81 27.98
CA ASP A 287 2.33 5.60 29.31
C ASP A 287 1.26 4.98 30.22
N THR A 288 1.61 3.90 30.92
CA THR A 288 0.68 3.26 31.85
C THR A 288 0.45 4.14 33.08
N THR A 289 -0.81 4.41 33.40
CA THR A 289 -1.22 5.16 34.59
C THR A 289 -1.54 4.23 35.76
N SER A 290 -1.69 4.78 36.97
CA SER A 290 -2.18 4.02 38.13
C SER A 290 -3.61 3.51 37.93
N ALA A 291 -4.43 4.22 37.14
CA ALA A 291 -5.78 3.79 36.80
C ALA A 291 -5.76 2.53 35.92
N ASP A 292 -4.84 2.44 34.96
CA ASP A 292 -4.69 1.30 34.07
C ASP A 292 -4.33 0.00 34.79
N VAL A 293 -3.71 0.09 35.97
CA VAL A 293 -3.29 -1.05 36.79
C VAL A 293 -3.97 -1.10 38.17
N ALA A 294 -5.06 -0.36 38.36
CA ALA A 294 -5.71 -0.19 39.67
C ALA A 294 -6.10 -1.50 40.37
N LYS A 295 -6.33 -2.59 39.62
CA LYS A 295 -6.66 -3.91 40.18
C LYS A 295 -5.56 -4.96 39.95
N THR A 296 -4.57 -4.66 39.12
CA THR A 296 -3.46 -5.58 38.77
C THR A 296 -2.16 -5.26 39.49
N TYR A 297 -2.00 -4.04 40.01
CA TYR A 297 -0.88 -3.63 40.86
C TYR A 297 -1.27 -3.69 42.35
N ARG A 298 -0.29 -3.95 43.21
CA ARG A 298 -0.39 -3.80 44.68
C ARG A 298 0.98 -3.54 45.29
N LYS A 299 1.02 -3.12 46.56
CA LYS A 299 2.28 -2.93 47.29
C LYS A 299 3.12 -4.20 47.26
N GLY A 300 4.41 -4.07 46.95
CA GLY A 300 5.35 -5.19 46.81
C GLY A 300 5.48 -5.76 45.39
N CYS A 301 4.78 -5.20 44.40
CA CYS A 301 5.04 -5.53 42.99
C CYS A 301 6.41 -5.00 42.54
N PRO A 302 7.16 -5.76 41.74
CA PRO A 302 8.53 -5.41 41.37
C PRO A 302 8.61 -4.25 40.37
N VAL A 303 7.53 -3.97 39.63
CA VAL A 303 7.43 -2.83 38.73
C VAL A 303 6.13 -2.07 38.97
N GLY A 304 6.22 -0.73 38.96
CA GLY A 304 5.07 0.16 38.99
C GLY A 304 4.64 0.60 37.59
N ALA A 305 3.56 1.37 37.52
CA ALA A 305 2.97 1.86 36.27
C ALA A 305 4.00 2.59 35.37
N SER A 306 4.92 3.36 35.94
CA SER A 306 5.97 4.08 35.20
C SER A 306 7.03 3.22 34.48
N LYS A 307 6.99 1.90 34.68
CA LYS A 307 7.86 0.92 33.98
C LYS A 307 7.06 0.02 33.03
N LEU A 308 5.79 0.33 32.83
CA LEU A 308 4.87 -0.37 31.94
C LEU A 308 4.43 0.58 30.82
N SER A 309 4.00 -0.01 29.71
CA SER A 309 3.34 0.69 28.62
C SER A 309 2.01 0.01 28.31
N THR A 310 0.98 0.83 28.04
CA THR A 310 -0.34 0.38 27.62
C THR A 310 -0.38 0.39 26.10
N ILE A 311 -0.51 -0.78 25.50
CA ILE A 311 -0.55 -0.97 24.05
C ILE A 311 -2.01 -1.18 23.64
N HIS A 312 -2.52 -0.24 22.84
CA HIS A 312 -3.79 -0.36 22.16
C HIS A 312 -3.54 -0.89 20.75
N LEU A 313 -4.10 -2.04 20.38
CA LEU A 313 -3.92 -2.61 19.05
C LEU A 313 -5.18 -3.31 18.57
N ASN A 314 -5.32 -3.46 17.26
CA ASN A 314 -6.40 -4.23 16.67
C ASN A 314 -6.02 -5.71 16.55
N TYR A 315 -6.99 -6.60 16.72
CA TYR A 315 -6.83 -8.04 16.54
C TYR A 315 -8.00 -8.64 15.77
N LEU A 316 -7.77 -9.78 15.11
CA LEU A 316 -8.82 -10.53 14.43
C LEU A 316 -9.60 -11.37 15.46
N GLY A 317 -10.88 -11.09 15.62
CA GLY A 317 -11.78 -11.82 16.51
C GLY A 317 -12.17 -13.20 16.00
N TYR A 318 -12.81 -13.99 16.86
CA TYR A 318 -13.36 -15.29 16.46
C TYR A 318 -14.55 -15.15 15.50
N ASP A 319 -15.18 -13.98 15.45
CA ASP A 319 -16.24 -13.59 14.50
C ASP A 319 -15.69 -13.16 13.12
N GLY A 320 -14.36 -13.16 12.94
CA GLY A 320 -13.73 -12.74 11.70
C GLY A 320 -13.69 -11.21 11.50
N ARG A 321 -14.03 -10.42 12.52
CA ARG A 321 -13.98 -8.95 12.49
C ARG A 321 -12.76 -8.43 13.24
N MET A 322 -12.33 -7.21 12.91
CA MET A 322 -11.30 -6.53 13.67
C MET A 322 -11.90 -5.93 14.95
N HIS A 323 -11.24 -6.18 16.07
CA HIS A 323 -11.58 -5.63 17.40
C HIS A 323 -10.40 -4.83 17.95
N ARG A 324 -10.66 -3.88 18.84
CA ARG A 324 -9.62 -3.14 19.56
C ARG A 324 -9.34 -3.84 20.90
N GLY A 325 -8.07 -4.02 21.22
CA GLY A 325 -7.59 -4.67 22.44
C GLY A 325 -6.57 -3.81 23.18
N VAL A 326 -6.31 -4.20 24.43
CA VAL A 326 -5.35 -3.55 25.34
C VAL A 326 -4.42 -4.59 25.95
N ILE A 327 -3.10 -4.37 25.83
CA ILE A 327 -2.06 -5.15 26.52
C ILE A 327 -1.18 -4.20 27.31
N ILE A 328 -0.97 -4.48 28.59
CA ILE A 328 -0.01 -3.76 29.43
C ILE A 328 1.22 -4.65 29.59
N ILE A 329 2.40 -4.14 29.21
CA ILE A 329 3.67 -4.88 29.23
C ILE A 329 4.79 -3.96 29.73
N ARG A 330 5.95 -4.51 30.09
CA ARG A 330 7.15 -3.72 30.43
C ARG A 330 7.55 -2.83 29.25
N THR A 331 7.85 -1.57 29.53
CA THR A 331 8.04 -0.52 28.51
C THR A 331 9.09 -0.87 27.46
N ASP A 332 10.16 -1.57 27.85
CA ASP A 332 11.26 -2.01 27.00
C ASP A 332 10.94 -3.22 26.10
N LEU A 333 9.82 -3.93 26.35
CA LEU A 333 9.38 -5.10 25.57
C LEU A 333 8.21 -4.78 24.61
N ARG A 334 7.81 -3.50 24.54
CA ARG A 334 6.61 -3.10 23.78
C ARG A 334 6.72 -3.41 22.28
N GLN A 335 7.91 -3.30 21.70
CA GLN A 335 8.10 -3.47 20.26
C GLN A 335 8.02 -4.95 19.86
N GLU A 336 8.54 -5.84 20.71
CA GLU A 336 8.49 -7.30 20.57
C GLU A 336 7.04 -7.78 20.59
N ILE A 337 6.23 -7.26 21.53
CA ILE A 337 4.80 -7.57 21.60
C ILE A 337 4.06 -7.06 20.36
N ILE A 338 4.29 -5.81 19.94
CA ILE A 338 3.69 -5.24 18.73
C ILE A 338 4.06 -6.06 17.49
N ARG A 339 5.34 -6.43 17.32
CA ARG A 339 5.79 -7.30 16.23
C ARG A 339 5.10 -8.67 16.26
N GLY A 340 5.05 -9.30 17.44
CA GLY A 340 4.40 -10.60 17.64
C GLY A 340 2.94 -10.59 17.21
N PHE A 341 2.15 -9.62 17.68
CA PHE A 341 0.75 -9.47 17.27
C PHE A 341 0.59 -9.07 15.81
N GLY A 342 1.53 -8.29 15.25
CA GLY A 342 1.59 -8.01 13.81
C GLY A 342 1.72 -9.30 13.00
N LYS A 343 2.69 -10.17 13.33
CA LYS A 343 2.88 -11.46 12.66
C LYS A 343 1.70 -12.41 12.87
N ALA A 344 1.08 -12.38 14.05
CA ALA A 344 -0.13 -13.13 14.33
C ALA A 344 -1.28 -12.68 13.40
N LEU A 345 -1.48 -11.37 13.26
CA LEU A 345 -2.51 -10.78 12.41
C LEU A 345 -2.26 -11.04 10.91
N ASP A 346 -0.99 -10.96 10.45
CA ASP A 346 -0.57 -11.30 9.07
C ASP A 346 -0.98 -12.72 8.67
N LYS A 347 -0.89 -13.65 9.64
CA LYS A 347 -1.30 -15.05 9.47
C LYS A 347 -2.74 -15.31 9.94
N ARG A 348 -3.50 -14.25 10.22
CA ARG A 348 -4.90 -14.28 10.65
C ARG A 348 -5.15 -15.18 11.87
N PHE A 349 -4.19 -15.21 12.79
CA PHE A 349 -4.34 -15.89 14.07
C PHE A 349 -5.44 -15.19 14.87
N PRO A 350 -6.52 -15.90 15.22
CA PRO A 350 -7.65 -15.26 15.88
C PRO A 350 -7.40 -15.14 17.39
N ILE A 351 -7.78 -14.00 17.96
CA ILE A 351 -7.77 -13.73 19.39
C ILE A 351 -9.21 -13.64 19.88
N ALA A 352 -9.50 -14.27 21.01
CA ALA A 352 -10.85 -14.31 21.56
C ALA A 352 -11.24 -12.98 22.21
N LYS A 353 -10.39 -12.50 23.13
CA LYS A 353 -10.52 -11.20 23.82
C LYS A 353 -9.14 -10.67 24.18
N MET A 354 -9.04 -9.36 24.33
CA MET A 354 -7.84 -8.66 24.77
C MET A 354 -8.23 -7.43 25.57
N ASN A 355 -8.84 -7.66 26.73
CA ASN A 355 -9.34 -6.63 27.63
C ASN A 355 -8.31 -6.35 28.73
N ASN A 356 -8.28 -5.10 29.24
CA ASN A 356 -7.49 -4.76 30.42
C ASN A 356 -7.91 -5.66 31.60
N PRO A 357 -6.98 -6.37 32.28
CA PRO A 357 -7.32 -7.25 33.40
C PRO A 357 -7.99 -6.57 34.60
N ASN A 358 -7.97 -5.24 34.68
CA ASN A 358 -8.78 -4.48 35.63
C ASN A 358 -10.27 -4.81 35.54
N THR A 359 -10.78 -5.11 34.34
CA THR A 359 -12.19 -5.50 34.11
C THR A 359 -12.57 -6.79 34.84
N TYR A 360 -11.59 -7.63 35.18
CA TYR A 360 -11.76 -8.86 35.95
C TYR A 360 -11.33 -8.70 37.42
N GLY A 361 -11.05 -7.48 37.85
CA GLY A 361 -10.53 -7.18 39.20
C GLY A 361 -9.13 -7.73 39.45
N GLY A 362 -8.31 -7.92 38.40
CA GLY A 362 -6.99 -8.57 38.51
C GLY A 362 -7.05 -10.06 38.88
N ASN A 363 -8.25 -10.67 38.89
CA ASN A 363 -8.45 -12.06 39.26
C ASN A 363 -8.08 -12.99 38.09
N ASP A 364 -6.98 -13.74 38.28
CA ASP A 364 -6.39 -14.61 37.28
C ASP A 364 -7.34 -15.73 36.78
N PRO A 365 -8.01 -16.50 37.66
CA PRO A 365 -9.04 -17.45 37.21
C PRO A 365 -10.20 -16.85 36.42
N LYS A 366 -10.68 -15.65 36.79
CA LYS A 366 -11.78 -14.98 36.07
C LYS A 366 -11.36 -14.57 34.66
N GLN A 367 -10.17 -13.97 34.49
CA GLN A 367 -9.68 -13.61 33.15
C GLN A 367 -9.39 -14.85 32.29
N MET A 368 -8.88 -15.93 32.89
CA MET A 368 -8.66 -17.19 32.19
C MET A 368 -9.99 -17.80 31.71
N ALA A 369 -10.99 -17.87 32.59
CA ALA A 369 -12.32 -18.35 32.22
C ALA A 369 -13.00 -17.48 31.15
N ALA A 370 -12.72 -16.18 31.14
CA ALA A 370 -13.21 -15.23 30.13
C ALA A 370 -12.52 -15.36 28.76
N ASN A 371 -11.49 -16.21 28.65
CA ASN A 371 -10.64 -16.40 27.47
C ASN A 371 -9.83 -15.16 27.08
N ASN A 372 -9.41 -14.38 28.07
CA ASN A 372 -8.72 -13.12 27.84
C ASN A 372 -7.25 -13.33 27.50
N THR A 373 -6.73 -12.60 26.51
CA THR A 373 -5.30 -12.43 26.26
C THR A 373 -4.79 -11.24 27.06
N SER A 374 -3.76 -11.40 27.88
CA SER A 374 -3.28 -10.34 28.78
C SER A 374 -1.79 -10.44 29.14
N GLY A 375 -1.22 -9.30 29.53
CA GLY A 375 0.17 -9.16 29.98
C GLY A 375 0.26 -8.97 31.50
N PHE A 376 0.54 -7.74 31.94
CA PHE A 376 0.76 -7.41 33.35
C PHE A 376 -0.42 -7.80 34.25
N ASN A 377 -0.12 -8.64 35.24
CA ASN A 377 -0.97 -8.90 36.40
C ASN A 377 -0.04 -9.30 37.55
N CYS A 378 0.21 -8.38 38.47
CA CYS A 378 1.10 -8.69 39.58
C CYS A 378 0.47 -9.76 40.45
N ARG A 379 1.21 -10.84 40.72
CA ARG A 379 0.83 -11.95 41.60
C ARG A 379 2.02 -12.84 41.88
N LYS A 380 1.94 -13.61 42.96
CA LYS A 380 2.86 -14.73 43.20
C LYS A 380 2.62 -15.84 42.18
N VAL A 381 3.62 -16.69 41.95
CA VAL A 381 3.46 -17.90 41.13
C VAL A 381 2.41 -18.81 41.77
N VAL A 382 1.56 -19.42 40.96
CA VAL A 382 0.55 -20.37 41.47
C VAL A 382 1.27 -21.55 42.11
N GLY A 383 0.97 -21.82 43.38
CA GLY A 383 1.61 -22.89 44.16
C GLY A 383 3.00 -22.56 44.73
N ASN A 384 3.55 -21.36 44.49
CA ASN A 384 4.79 -20.92 45.14
C ASN A 384 4.65 -19.46 45.65
N PRO A 385 4.38 -19.26 46.94
CA PRO A 385 4.17 -17.92 47.50
C PRO A 385 5.47 -17.11 47.69
N TYR A 386 6.64 -17.69 47.42
CA TYR A 386 7.94 -17.02 47.56
C TYR A 386 8.48 -16.47 46.23
N LYS A 387 7.88 -16.86 45.10
CA LYS A 387 8.31 -16.43 43.76
C LYS A 387 7.26 -15.52 43.13
N MET A 388 7.70 -14.37 42.60
CA MET A 388 6.84 -13.50 41.81
C MET A 388 6.64 -14.07 40.41
N SER A 389 5.41 -13.98 39.90
CA SER A 389 5.09 -14.38 38.52
C SER A 389 5.81 -13.46 37.53
N PRO A 390 6.29 -13.94 36.37
CA PRO A 390 6.75 -13.12 35.26
C PRO A 390 5.75 -12.02 34.85
N HIS A 391 4.44 -12.27 34.98
CA HIS A 391 3.41 -11.25 34.74
C HIS A 391 3.54 -10.04 35.68
N SER A 392 4.14 -10.20 36.85
CA SER A 392 4.37 -9.12 37.82
C SER A 392 5.50 -8.19 37.42
N TYR A 393 6.39 -8.61 36.53
CA TYR A 393 7.47 -7.79 35.98
C TYR A 393 7.05 -7.14 34.66
N GLY A 394 5.84 -7.42 34.16
CA GLY A 394 5.40 -7.02 32.83
C GLY A 394 6.15 -7.75 31.71
N THR A 395 6.75 -8.91 31.98
CA THR A 395 7.61 -9.63 31.01
C THR A 395 6.96 -10.88 30.44
N ALA A 396 5.64 -11.03 30.61
CA ALA A 396 4.91 -12.19 30.15
C ALA A 396 3.58 -11.84 29.51
N LEU A 397 3.10 -12.78 28.68
CA LEU A 397 1.87 -12.70 27.92
C LEU A 397 1.16 -14.05 27.98
N ASP A 398 -0.13 -14.04 28.31
CA ASP A 398 -1.01 -15.19 28.20
C ASP A 398 -2.00 -14.97 27.04
N VAL A 399 -2.23 -15.98 26.19
CA VAL A 399 -3.02 -15.83 24.95
C VAL A 399 -4.14 -16.86 24.86
N ASN A 400 -5.38 -16.41 24.60
CA ASN A 400 -6.58 -17.24 24.45
C ASN A 400 -6.62 -18.39 25.48
N THR A 401 -6.63 -18.00 26.74
CA THR A 401 -6.44 -18.87 27.92
C THR A 401 -7.35 -20.11 27.97
N VAL A 402 -8.53 -20.10 27.32
CA VAL A 402 -9.36 -21.31 27.15
C VAL A 402 -8.82 -22.25 26.08
N GLN A 403 -8.38 -21.74 24.92
CA GLN A 403 -7.79 -22.58 23.86
C GLN A 403 -6.36 -23.02 24.18
N ASN A 404 -5.69 -22.31 25.08
CA ASN A 404 -4.31 -22.57 25.47
C ASN A 404 -4.21 -22.78 26.99
N PRO A 405 -4.76 -23.87 27.53
CA PRO A 405 -4.85 -24.06 28.97
C PRO A 405 -3.49 -24.31 29.63
N TYR A 406 -3.42 -24.00 30.93
CA TYR A 406 -2.33 -24.32 31.84
C TYR A 406 -2.61 -25.62 32.61
N ARG A 407 -1.60 -26.48 32.78
CA ARG A 407 -1.66 -27.67 33.65
C ARG A 407 -0.89 -27.43 34.94
N ASP A 408 -1.61 -27.42 36.06
CA ASP A 408 -0.98 -27.26 37.38
C ASP A 408 -0.19 -28.48 37.84
N ALA A 409 0.55 -28.33 38.95
CA ALA A 409 1.37 -29.38 39.54
C ALA A 409 0.56 -30.63 39.98
N ARG A 410 -0.76 -30.50 40.20
CA ARG A 410 -1.66 -31.61 40.54
C ARG A 410 -2.29 -32.25 39.29
N GLY A 411 -1.91 -31.77 38.10
CA GLY A 411 -2.38 -32.27 36.82
C GLY A 411 -3.72 -31.71 36.36
N LYS A 412 -4.30 -30.73 37.08
CA LYS A 412 -5.56 -30.09 36.72
C LYS A 412 -5.31 -29.02 35.64
N TRP A 413 -6.24 -28.95 34.68
CA TRP A 413 -6.22 -27.97 33.60
C TRP A 413 -7.03 -26.73 33.97
N TRP A 414 -6.46 -25.56 33.71
CA TRP A 414 -7.05 -24.25 33.95
C TRP A 414 -7.09 -23.45 32.64
N PRO A 415 -8.22 -22.77 32.33
CA PRO A 415 -9.52 -22.90 32.98
C PRO A 415 -10.12 -24.29 32.70
N SER A 416 -11.14 -24.70 33.47
CA SER A 416 -11.78 -26.02 33.30
C SER A 416 -12.28 -26.27 31.87
N ALA A 417 -12.86 -25.24 31.24
CA ALA A 417 -13.31 -25.26 29.85
C ALA A 417 -12.17 -25.53 28.85
N GLY A 418 -10.92 -25.28 29.25
CA GLY A 418 -9.73 -25.49 28.44
C GLY A 418 -9.27 -26.94 28.35
N LYS A 419 -9.72 -27.84 29.25
CA LYS A 419 -9.32 -29.26 29.27
C LYS A 419 -9.51 -29.99 27.93
N LYS A 420 -10.47 -29.53 27.10
CA LYS A 420 -10.74 -30.08 25.76
C LYS A 420 -9.73 -29.67 24.68
N TYR A 421 -8.83 -28.73 24.98
CA TYR A 421 -7.77 -28.24 24.09
C TYR A 421 -6.37 -28.69 24.55
N ARG A 422 -6.30 -29.71 25.43
CA ARG A 422 -5.02 -30.27 25.92
C ARG A 422 -4.24 -31.00 24.82
N ASP A 423 -4.98 -31.66 23.93
CA ASP A 423 -4.44 -32.31 22.74
C ASP A 423 -4.20 -31.23 21.68
N ARG A 424 -3.03 -31.29 21.05
CA ARG A 424 -2.55 -30.29 20.09
C ARG A 424 -2.43 -30.82 18.67
N SER A 425 -2.89 -32.05 18.42
CA SER A 425 -2.97 -32.63 17.08
C SER A 425 -4.41 -33.05 16.73
N PRO A 426 -5.07 -32.41 15.75
CA PRO A 426 -4.67 -31.18 15.07
C PRO A 426 -4.90 -29.93 15.95
N LEU A 427 -4.18 -28.84 15.68
CA LEU A 427 -4.45 -27.54 16.28
C LEU A 427 -5.79 -26.99 15.78
N LYS A 428 -6.62 -26.51 16.72
CA LYS A 428 -7.91 -25.85 16.43
C LYS A 428 -7.76 -24.32 16.40
N LYS A 429 -8.80 -23.63 15.95
CA LYS A 429 -8.86 -22.16 15.93
C LYS A 429 -8.44 -21.55 17.27
N GLY A 430 -7.45 -20.64 17.24
CA GLY A 430 -6.94 -19.89 18.39
C GLY A 430 -5.98 -20.65 19.31
N MET A 431 -5.59 -21.88 18.95
CA MET A 431 -4.57 -22.68 19.63
C MET A 431 -3.16 -22.32 19.17
N LEU A 432 -2.24 -22.11 20.10
CA LEU A 432 -0.81 -21.90 19.87
C LEU A 432 -0.03 -23.22 19.68
N GLY A 433 0.69 -23.37 18.59
CA GLY A 433 1.70 -24.41 18.40
C GLY A 433 3.11 -23.82 18.40
N SER A 434 4.11 -24.70 18.33
CA SER A 434 5.52 -24.30 18.10
C SER A 434 5.71 -23.52 16.79
N GLY A 435 4.93 -23.85 15.76
CA GLY A 435 4.91 -23.16 14.46
C GLY A 435 3.85 -22.07 14.29
N SER A 436 3.11 -21.71 15.35
CA SER A 436 2.20 -20.56 15.26
C SER A 436 2.99 -19.28 15.08
N ALA A 437 2.51 -18.38 14.21
CA ALA A 437 3.21 -17.14 13.88
C ALA A 437 3.58 -16.29 15.10
N LEU A 438 2.67 -16.17 16.08
CA LEU A 438 2.94 -15.48 17.34
C LEU A 438 4.05 -16.18 18.14
N THR A 439 3.98 -17.50 18.28
CA THR A 439 4.98 -18.30 18.99
C THR A 439 6.36 -18.16 18.36
N THR A 440 6.46 -18.30 17.04
CA THR A 440 7.74 -18.19 16.32
C THR A 440 8.31 -16.78 16.39
N SER A 441 7.47 -15.74 16.27
CA SER A 441 7.91 -14.34 16.37
C SER A 441 8.45 -14.03 17.76
N LEU A 442 7.70 -14.34 18.82
CA LEU A 442 8.13 -14.07 20.20
C LEU A 442 9.37 -14.90 20.58
N ALA A 443 9.49 -16.14 20.09
CA ALA A 443 10.70 -16.94 20.29
C ALA A 443 11.95 -16.30 19.67
N GLY A 444 11.83 -15.67 18.50
CA GLY A 444 12.92 -14.88 17.89
C GLY A 444 13.30 -13.66 18.73
N ASP A 445 12.35 -13.11 19.48
CA ASP A 445 12.52 -12.00 20.42
C ASP A 445 12.86 -12.46 21.86
N LYS A 446 13.46 -13.66 22.00
CA LYS A 446 13.93 -14.26 23.26
C LYS A 446 12.83 -14.56 24.29
N PHE A 447 11.56 -14.64 23.89
CA PHE A 447 10.52 -15.21 24.74
C PHE A 447 10.57 -16.74 24.70
N PHE A 448 10.39 -17.34 25.85
CA PHE A 448 10.14 -18.77 25.96
C PHE A 448 8.63 -19.03 25.99
N TRP A 449 8.17 -20.00 25.20
CA TRP A 449 6.79 -20.47 25.23
C TRP A 449 6.60 -21.60 26.24
N GLY A 450 5.76 -21.37 27.26
CA GLY A 450 5.44 -22.30 28.34
C GLY A 450 4.83 -23.63 27.87
N GLY A 451 4.31 -23.67 26.65
CA GLY A 451 3.88 -24.91 25.99
C GLY A 451 5.01 -25.93 25.84
N ARG A 452 6.27 -25.53 25.99
CA ARG A 452 7.46 -26.41 25.96
C ARG A 452 7.84 -27.01 27.33
N TRP A 453 7.26 -26.57 28.45
CA TRP A 453 7.55 -27.15 29.77
C TRP A 453 7.08 -28.60 29.93
N ASN A 454 7.89 -29.44 30.58
CA ASN A 454 7.53 -30.81 30.95
C ASN A 454 8.18 -31.19 32.29
N PRO A 455 7.41 -31.56 33.34
CA PRO A 455 5.95 -31.45 33.44
C PRO A 455 5.48 -29.97 33.50
N GLY A 456 4.16 -29.74 33.59
CA GLY A 456 3.61 -28.40 33.82
C GLY A 456 3.41 -27.56 32.55
N ARG A 457 2.93 -28.16 31.46
CA ARG A 457 2.60 -27.48 30.20
C ARG A 457 1.72 -26.24 30.47
N ASP A 458 2.18 -25.09 29.98
CA ASP A 458 1.43 -23.83 30.05
C ASP A 458 1.27 -23.25 28.65
N TYR A 459 0.22 -23.67 27.93
CA TYR A 459 0.11 -23.34 26.51
C TYR A 459 -0.17 -21.86 26.23
N GLN A 460 -0.77 -21.14 27.18
CA GLN A 460 -1.10 -19.72 27.06
C GLN A 460 0.16 -18.85 27.18
N HIS A 461 1.16 -19.33 27.91
CA HIS A 461 2.18 -18.48 28.51
C HIS A 461 3.41 -18.25 27.63
N PHE A 462 3.84 -17.00 27.57
CA PHE A 462 5.15 -16.58 27.10
C PHE A 462 5.84 -15.76 28.18
N GLU A 463 7.14 -15.98 28.39
CA GLU A 463 7.98 -15.17 29.28
C GLU A 463 9.27 -14.77 28.60
N TYR A 464 9.67 -13.50 28.74
CA TYR A 464 10.95 -13.02 28.26
C TYR A 464 12.10 -13.62 29.10
N ARG A 465 13.15 -14.13 28.44
CA ARG A 465 14.34 -14.74 29.09
C ARG A 465 15.66 -14.11 28.67
N GLY A 466 15.61 -12.92 28.07
CA GLY A 466 16.72 -12.36 27.29
C GLY A 466 17.52 -11.26 27.92
#